data_AF-A0A8S3SQG4-F1
#
_entry.id   AF-A0A8S3SQG4-F1
#
_cell.length_a   1.000
_cell.length_b   1.000
_cell.length_c   1.000
_cell.angle_alpha   90.00
_cell.angle_beta   90.00
_cell.angle_gamma   90.00
#
_symmetry.space_group_name_H-M   'P 1'
#
loop_
_entity.id
_entity.type
_entity.pdbx_description
1 polymer ?
#
loop_
_entity_poly.entity_id
_entity_poly.type
_entity_poly.pdbx_seq_one_letter_code
_entity_poly.pdbx_strand_id
1 'polypeptide(L)'
;MATSADVNTPKEEPLKEDFSDLLTCTICLETFKQPKKCEQVITIDKAVAGVKESTKAKELMKKLKETSKKLEEIICSRKQNTTNFEGEIDGVLVEIGHIREKINKKLDDLEKRIREEVNSNFISGIFFNDDIIITDYEKNRIVCHDNTGKQTEVLNIPNYPTDITKVNDQKIFIINVKPLILAKTLDTKVPTWGLCLVENEYITANSNTIYWLNAETGAKIKELATGADTRFVTCYKKNEYVYMNNTNSIKLESADGKGFQYTDSKLLSYSYNQEIDKEWNIYVVGYSSNNIHQLTPAGQLIRIIPVSDIDNTITGHPWVMRYKRNTNRFLSKFNGSKGQC
;
A
#
# COMPACT_ATOMS: atom_id res chain seq x y z
N MET A 1 37.31 -16.50 0.66
CA MET A 1 38.50 -17.37 0.82
C MET A 1 38.83 -17.96 -0.53
N ALA A 2 39.91 -17.51 -1.15
CA ALA A 2 40.48 -18.09 -2.37
C ALA A 2 42.01 -18.04 -2.23
N THR A 3 42.67 -19.11 -2.61
CA THR A 3 44.09 -19.39 -2.30
C THR A 3 45.04 -18.62 -3.21
N SER A 4 46.04 -17.95 -2.62
CA SER A 4 47.19 -17.42 -3.34
C SER A 4 48.07 -18.56 -3.87
N ALA A 5 48.28 -18.62 -5.19
CA ALA A 5 49.23 -19.53 -5.79
C ALA A 5 50.62 -18.88 -5.81
N ASP A 6 51.58 -19.47 -5.09
CA ASP A 6 53.00 -19.09 -5.18
C ASP A 6 53.55 -19.39 -6.57
N VAL A 7 53.95 -18.35 -7.30
CA VAL A 7 54.63 -18.48 -8.59
C VAL A 7 56.11 -18.75 -8.32
N ASN A 8 56.48 -20.03 -8.36
CA ASN A 8 57.83 -20.51 -8.12
C ASN A 8 58.75 -20.15 -9.31
N THR A 9 59.41 -19.00 -9.27
CA THR A 9 60.39 -18.59 -10.29
C THR A 9 61.62 -19.49 -10.27
N PRO A 10 62.05 -20.06 -11.42
CA PRO A 10 63.28 -20.84 -11.50
C PRO A 10 64.50 -20.01 -11.08
N LYS A 11 65.41 -20.61 -10.30
CA LYS A 11 66.76 -20.05 -10.11
C LYS A 11 67.59 -20.41 -11.34
N GLU A 12 67.89 -19.41 -12.17
CA GLU A 12 68.86 -19.57 -13.25
C GLU A 12 70.27 -19.72 -12.64
N GLU A 13 70.94 -20.84 -12.93
CA GLU A 13 72.37 -20.99 -12.65
C GLU A 13 73.18 -20.26 -13.73
N PRO A 14 74.15 -19.40 -13.36
CA PRO A 14 74.96 -18.70 -14.35
C PRO A 14 75.99 -19.63 -14.98
N LEU A 15 75.76 -19.98 -16.25
CA LEU A 15 76.75 -20.58 -17.13
C LEU A 15 77.98 -19.66 -17.26
N LYS A 16 79.02 -19.93 -16.48
CA LYS A 16 80.34 -19.31 -16.63
C LYS A 16 81.16 -20.06 -17.68
N GLU A 17 80.78 -19.89 -18.95
CA GLU A 17 81.68 -20.24 -20.05
C GLU A 17 82.64 -19.06 -20.30
N ASP A 18 83.92 -19.28 -20.05
CA ASP A 18 84.97 -18.27 -20.19
C ASP A 18 85.38 -18.14 -21.67
N PHE A 19 84.57 -17.40 -22.43
CA PHE A 19 84.78 -17.13 -23.87
C PHE A 19 85.97 -16.17 -24.17
N SER A 20 86.84 -15.89 -23.20
CA SER A 20 87.88 -14.85 -23.33
C SER A 20 88.99 -15.15 -24.35
N ASP A 21 89.13 -16.40 -24.82
CA ASP A 21 90.22 -16.83 -25.72
C ASP A 21 89.82 -17.03 -27.21
N LEU A 22 88.54 -16.83 -27.60
CA LEU A 22 88.04 -17.25 -28.94
C LEU A 22 87.82 -16.13 -29.98
N LEU A 23 88.10 -14.86 -29.65
CA LEU A 23 88.08 -13.76 -30.63
C LEU A 23 89.45 -13.55 -31.26
N THR A 24 89.71 -14.25 -32.37
CA THR A 24 90.90 -14.05 -33.21
C THR A 24 90.48 -13.80 -34.66
N CYS A 25 91.18 -12.95 -35.40
CA CYS A 25 90.90 -12.82 -36.84
C CYS A 25 91.49 -14.02 -37.59
N THR A 26 90.92 -14.37 -38.74
CA THR A 26 91.33 -15.53 -39.56
C THR A 26 92.84 -15.58 -39.82
N ILE A 27 93.47 -14.42 -40.08
CA ILE A 27 94.93 -14.31 -40.29
C ILE A 27 95.73 -14.68 -39.03
N CYS A 28 95.26 -14.27 -37.85
CA CYS A 28 95.93 -14.57 -36.57
C CYS A 28 95.62 -16.01 -36.09
N LEU A 29 94.53 -16.63 -36.55
CA LEU A 29 94.23 -18.06 -36.40
C LEU A 29 95.19 -18.93 -37.24
N GLU A 30 95.46 -18.53 -38.49
CA GLU A 30 96.31 -19.28 -39.43
C GLU A 30 97.83 -19.15 -39.15
N THR A 31 98.28 -18.04 -38.56
CA THR A 31 99.72 -17.71 -38.44
C THR A 31 100.34 -17.95 -37.06
N PHE A 32 99.61 -18.55 -36.11
CA PHE A 32 100.08 -18.86 -34.74
C PHE A 32 100.70 -17.68 -33.94
N LYS A 33 100.43 -16.44 -34.35
CA LYS A 33 100.88 -15.24 -33.61
C LYS A 33 99.92 -14.96 -32.46
N GLN A 34 100.45 -14.65 -31.28
CA GLN A 34 99.68 -14.36 -30.06
C GLN A 34 98.52 -13.38 -30.35
N PRO A 35 97.24 -13.81 -30.28
CA PRO A 35 96.10 -12.99 -30.72
C PRO A 35 95.98 -11.67 -29.97
N LYS A 36 96.43 -11.65 -28.70
CA LYS A 36 96.46 -10.50 -27.80
C LYS A 36 97.34 -9.32 -28.29
N LYS A 37 98.10 -9.48 -29.39
CA LYS A 37 98.88 -8.42 -30.06
C LYS A 37 98.45 -8.15 -31.52
N CYS A 38 97.38 -8.78 -31.98
CA CYS A 38 96.88 -8.64 -33.35
C CYS A 38 96.07 -7.33 -33.48
N GLU A 39 96.59 -6.29 -34.15
CA GLU A 39 95.92 -4.96 -34.22
C GLU A 39 94.51 -5.00 -34.85
N GLN A 40 94.23 -6.02 -35.67
CA GLN A 40 92.91 -6.27 -36.26
C GLN A 40 91.93 -6.97 -35.31
N VAL A 41 92.40 -7.54 -34.19
CA VAL A 41 91.54 -8.12 -33.17
C VAL A 41 91.04 -6.99 -32.26
N ILE A 42 89.80 -6.58 -32.53
CA ILE A 42 89.08 -5.65 -31.68
C ILE A 42 88.72 -6.39 -30.38
N THR A 43 89.23 -5.93 -29.23
CA THR A 43 88.84 -6.50 -27.93
C THR A 43 87.33 -6.33 -27.71
N ILE A 44 86.72 -7.21 -26.90
CA ILE A 44 85.30 -7.08 -26.53
C ILE A 44 85.01 -5.67 -26.01
N ASP A 45 85.89 -5.10 -25.18
CA ASP A 45 85.75 -3.74 -24.67
C ASP A 45 85.76 -2.68 -25.78
N LYS A 46 86.65 -2.78 -26.78
CA LYS A 46 86.67 -1.87 -27.94
C LYS A 46 85.44 -2.06 -28.82
N ALA A 47 84.93 -3.28 -29.00
CA ALA A 47 83.72 -3.55 -29.76
C ALA A 47 82.47 -2.99 -29.04
N VAL A 48 82.36 -3.22 -27.73
CA VAL A 48 81.31 -2.66 -26.85
C VAL A 48 81.39 -1.13 -26.82
N ALA A 49 82.60 -0.55 -26.74
CA ALA A 49 82.80 0.89 -26.85
C ALA A 49 82.35 1.42 -28.22
N GLY A 50 82.77 0.80 -29.32
CA GLY A 50 82.37 1.16 -30.68
C GLY A 50 80.85 1.08 -30.91
N VAL A 51 80.18 0.05 -30.35
CA VAL A 51 78.72 -0.06 -30.38
C VAL A 51 78.06 1.04 -29.55
N LYS A 52 78.51 1.30 -28.32
CA LYS A 52 78.02 2.41 -27.47
C LYS A 52 78.24 3.79 -28.11
N GLU A 53 79.35 3.96 -28.83
CA GLU A 53 79.69 5.18 -29.57
C GLU A 53 78.84 5.35 -30.83
N SER A 54 78.36 4.25 -31.43
CA SER A 54 77.63 4.28 -32.70
C SER A 54 76.37 5.15 -32.62
N THR A 55 76.15 5.95 -33.66
CA THR A 55 74.94 6.79 -33.80
C THR A 55 73.66 5.98 -33.72
N LYS A 56 73.63 4.78 -34.32
CA LYS A 56 72.47 3.87 -34.25
C LYS A 56 72.15 3.42 -32.82
N ALA A 57 73.15 3.06 -32.02
CA ALA A 57 72.89 2.66 -30.63
C ALA A 57 72.46 3.84 -29.75
N LYS A 58 73.05 5.03 -29.95
CA LYS A 58 72.64 6.27 -29.29
C LYS A 58 71.19 6.64 -29.63
N GLU A 59 70.79 6.49 -30.90
CA GLU A 59 69.40 6.68 -31.35
C GLU A 59 68.44 5.63 -30.76
N LEU A 60 68.84 4.35 -30.71
CA LEU A 60 68.04 3.28 -30.10
C LEU A 60 67.83 3.53 -28.60
N MET A 61 68.89 3.89 -27.86
CA MET A 61 68.81 4.28 -26.46
C MET A 61 67.88 5.49 -26.23
N LYS A 62 67.91 6.48 -27.13
CA LYS A 62 67.01 7.63 -27.07
C LYS A 62 65.55 7.19 -27.25
N LYS A 63 65.25 6.40 -28.29
CA LYS A 63 63.90 5.85 -28.54
C LYS A 63 63.41 4.96 -27.38
N LEU A 64 64.30 4.18 -26.78
CA LEU A 64 63.98 3.34 -25.62
C LEU A 64 63.61 4.20 -24.40
N LYS A 65 64.37 5.26 -24.10
CA LYS A 65 64.05 6.21 -23.02
C LYS A 65 62.74 6.96 -23.27
N GLU A 66 62.50 7.42 -24.49
CA GLU A 66 61.23 8.07 -24.88
C GLU A 66 60.04 7.11 -24.77
N THR A 67 60.22 5.83 -25.10
CA THR A 67 59.19 4.80 -24.97
C THR A 67 58.93 4.44 -23.50
N SER A 68 59.98 4.33 -22.67
CA SER A 68 59.84 4.12 -21.21
C SER A 68 59.02 5.24 -20.58
N LYS A 69 59.36 6.50 -20.89
CA LYS A 69 58.64 7.66 -20.37
C LYS A 69 57.15 7.64 -20.77
N LYS A 70 56.84 7.36 -22.04
CA LYS A 70 55.45 7.21 -22.52
C LYS A 70 54.72 6.07 -21.81
N LEU A 71 55.39 4.95 -21.52
CA LEU A 71 54.82 3.83 -20.81
C LEU A 71 54.52 4.18 -19.34
N GLU A 72 55.41 4.91 -18.67
CA GLU A 72 55.20 5.44 -17.31
C GLU A 72 54.01 6.41 -17.27
N GLU A 73 53.90 7.34 -18.24
CA GLU A 73 52.76 8.25 -18.40
C GLU A 73 51.43 7.47 -18.58
N ILE A 74 51.42 6.42 -19.42
CA ILE A 74 50.25 5.54 -19.62
C ILE A 74 49.90 4.75 -18.35
N ILE A 75 50.88 4.22 -17.62
CA ILE A 75 50.66 3.50 -16.35
C ILE A 75 50.07 4.43 -15.29
N CYS A 76 50.58 5.67 -15.19
CA CYS A 76 50.06 6.66 -14.27
C CYS A 76 48.61 7.04 -14.59
N SER A 77 48.31 7.35 -15.86
CA SER A 77 46.95 7.63 -16.33
C SER A 77 45.98 6.47 -16.09
N ARG A 78 46.40 5.22 -16.34
CA ARG A 78 45.57 4.04 -16.07
C ARG A 78 45.28 3.85 -14.59
N LYS A 79 46.27 4.04 -13.71
CA LYS A 79 46.06 3.99 -12.24
C LYS A 79 45.05 5.04 -11.79
N GLN A 80 45.18 6.27 -12.26
CA GLN A 80 44.23 7.35 -11.95
C GLN A 80 42.81 7.00 -12.43
N ASN A 81 42.66 6.48 -13.65
CA ASN A 81 41.36 6.05 -14.17
C ASN A 81 40.76 4.90 -13.34
N THR A 82 41.56 3.93 -12.90
CA THR A 82 41.09 2.86 -12.00
C THR A 82 40.55 3.42 -10.69
N THR A 83 41.28 4.32 -10.03
CA THR A 83 40.81 4.97 -8.79
C THR A 83 39.56 5.84 -9.00
N ASN A 84 39.45 6.52 -10.15
CA ASN A 84 38.23 7.25 -10.50
C ASN A 84 37.03 6.30 -10.66
N PHE A 85 37.20 5.19 -11.38
CA PHE A 85 36.13 4.19 -11.55
C PHE A 85 35.75 3.49 -10.24
N GLU A 86 36.70 3.23 -9.33
CA GLU A 86 36.43 2.72 -7.98
C GLU A 86 35.53 3.71 -7.22
N GLY A 87 35.82 5.01 -7.27
CA GLY A 87 34.98 6.05 -6.67
C GLY A 87 33.59 6.20 -7.32
N GLU A 88 33.47 6.03 -8.64
CA GLU A 88 32.19 6.00 -9.35
C GLU A 88 31.35 4.78 -8.95
N ILE A 89 31.97 3.60 -8.81
CA ILE A 89 31.32 2.37 -8.34
C ILE A 89 30.79 2.54 -6.92
N ASP A 90 31.61 3.07 -5.99
CA ASP A 90 31.18 3.34 -4.62
C ASP A 90 30.01 4.33 -4.58
N GLY A 91 30.03 5.38 -5.41
CA GLY A 91 28.93 6.33 -5.56
C GLY A 91 27.62 5.64 -5.99
N VAL A 92 27.67 4.81 -7.04
CA VAL A 92 26.50 4.04 -7.52
C VAL A 92 25.99 3.06 -6.46
N LEU A 93 26.87 2.41 -5.70
CA LEU A 93 26.47 1.51 -4.60
C LEU A 93 25.74 2.25 -3.48
N VAL A 94 26.17 3.46 -3.14
CA VAL A 94 25.48 4.34 -2.17
C VAL A 94 24.10 4.76 -2.69
N GLU A 95 23.97 5.14 -3.96
CA GLU A 95 22.66 5.46 -4.57
C GLU A 95 21.70 4.27 -4.57
N ILE A 96 22.18 3.06 -4.91
CA ILE A 96 21.40 1.82 -4.82
C ILE A 96 20.93 1.57 -3.38
N GLY A 97 21.77 1.86 -2.38
CA GLY A 97 21.41 1.82 -0.96
C GLY A 97 20.22 2.74 -0.64
N HIS A 98 20.31 4.01 -0.99
CA HIS A 98 19.24 4.99 -0.78
C HIS A 98 17.93 4.63 -1.50
N ILE A 99 18.00 4.04 -2.71
CA ILE A 99 16.82 3.58 -3.44
C ILE A 99 16.15 2.40 -2.73
N ARG A 100 16.93 1.43 -2.25
CA ARG A 100 16.41 0.28 -1.48
C ARG A 100 15.71 0.72 -0.19
N GLU A 101 16.30 1.67 0.55
CA GLU A 101 15.69 2.22 1.77
C GLU A 101 14.34 2.89 1.47
N LYS A 102 14.26 3.70 0.40
CA LYS A 102 13.00 4.33 -0.04
C LYS A 102 11.93 3.31 -0.45
N ILE A 103 12.33 2.22 -1.12
CA ILE A 103 11.41 1.14 -1.52
C ILE A 103 10.88 0.41 -0.27
N ASN A 104 11.77 -0.01 0.64
CA ASN A 104 11.38 -0.73 1.85
C ASN A 104 10.42 0.11 2.71
N LYS A 105 10.77 1.38 2.98
CA LYS A 105 9.88 2.31 3.70
C LYS A 105 8.50 2.43 3.03
N LYS A 106 8.45 2.43 1.70
CA LYS A 106 7.18 2.50 0.96
C LYS A 106 6.36 1.22 1.06
N LEU A 107 7.01 0.05 1.13
CA LEU A 107 6.38 -1.24 1.38
C LEU A 107 5.85 -1.33 2.81
N ASP A 108 6.62 -0.88 3.81
CA ASP A 108 6.19 -0.83 5.22
C ASP A 108 4.96 0.09 5.40
N ASP A 109 4.97 1.27 4.77
CA ASP A 109 3.84 2.21 4.75
C ASP A 109 2.58 1.60 4.09
N LEU A 110 2.76 0.76 3.05
CA LEU A 110 1.67 0.07 2.36
C LEU A 110 1.13 -1.11 3.18
N GLU A 111 2.01 -1.92 3.76
CA GLU A 111 1.62 -3.03 4.63
C GLU A 111 0.84 -2.52 5.85
N LYS A 112 1.35 -1.46 6.50
CA LYS A 112 0.66 -0.80 7.61
C LYS A 112 -0.73 -0.33 7.21
N ARG A 113 -0.86 0.33 6.05
CA ARG A 113 -2.16 0.78 5.54
C ARG A 113 -3.11 -0.37 5.28
N ILE A 114 -2.66 -1.43 4.60
CA ILE A 114 -3.49 -2.61 4.31
C ILE A 114 -3.93 -3.29 5.61
N ARG A 115 -3.04 -3.43 6.61
CA ARG A 115 -3.39 -3.92 7.95
C ARG A 115 -4.41 -3.02 8.63
N GLU A 116 -4.28 -1.70 8.52
CA GLU A 116 -5.28 -0.76 9.03
C GLU A 116 -6.63 -0.93 8.32
N GLU A 117 -6.66 -1.00 6.99
CA GLU A 117 -7.89 -1.18 6.18
C GLU A 117 -8.59 -2.52 6.48
N VAL A 118 -7.84 -3.63 6.54
CA VAL A 118 -8.35 -4.98 6.88
C VAL A 118 -8.87 -5.05 8.32
N ASN A 119 -8.25 -4.32 9.26
CA ASN A 119 -8.68 -4.29 10.66
C ASN A 119 -9.71 -3.19 10.98
N SER A 120 -10.28 -2.50 9.98
CA SER A 120 -11.40 -1.57 10.21
C SER A 120 -12.71 -2.33 10.30
N ASN A 121 -13.42 -2.23 11.42
CA ASN A 121 -14.77 -2.78 11.53
C ASN A 121 -15.78 -1.68 11.23
N PHE A 122 -15.94 -1.37 9.95
CA PHE A 122 -16.94 -0.42 9.52
C PHE A 122 -18.34 -0.97 9.82
N ILE A 123 -19.16 -0.25 10.58
CA ILE A 123 -20.51 -0.70 10.96
C ILE A 123 -21.58 0.01 10.15
N SER A 124 -21.44 1.32 9.94
CA SER A 124 -22.40 2.13 9.19
C SER A 124 -21.69 3.18 8.33
N GLY A 125 -22.47 3.88 7.52
CA GLY A 125 -22.01 5.05 6.76
C GLY A 125 -23.18 5.88 6.27
N ILE A 126 -22.88 6.96 5.55
CA ILE A 126 -23.82 7.78 4.76
C ILE A 126 -23.11 8.41 3.57
N PHE A 127 -23.89 8.82 2.58
CA PHE A 127 -23.45 9.84 1.62
C PHE A 127 -23.65 11.23 2.23
N PHE A 128 -22.60 12.04 2.22
CA PHE A 128 -22.64 13.43 2.64
C PHE A 128 -22.18 14.31 1.49
N ASN A 129 -23.13 14.92 0.80
CA ASN A 129 -22.93 15.62 -0.48
C ASN A 129 -22.40 14.63 -1.53
N ASP A 130 -21.15 14.74 -1.98
CA ASP A 130 -20.51 13.75 -2.86
C ASP A 130 -19.56 12.78 -2.16
N ASP A 131 -19.28 13.02 -0.88
CA ASP A 131 -18.37 12.22 -0.06
C ASP A 131 -19.12 11.08 0.65
N ILE A 132 -18.33 10.13 1.16
CA ILE A 132 -18.79 8.97 1.92
C ILE A 132 -18.21 9.08 3.33
N ILE A 133 -19.08 9.12 4.34
CA ILE A 133 -18.68 9.15 5.75
C ILE A 133 -19.02 7.79 6.38
N ILE A 134 -18.06 7.15 7.04
CA ILE A 134 -18.14 5.78 7.55
C ILE A 134 -17.82 5.74 9.04
N THR A 135 -18.55 4.96 9.83
CA THR A 135 -18.26 4.71 11.25
C THR A 135 -17.38 3.46 11.42
N ASP A 136 -16.21 3.62 12.03
CA ASP A 136 -15.25 2.55 12.33
C ASP A 136 -15.30 2.26 13.84
N TYR A 137 -16.03 1.19 14.19
CA TYR A 137 -16.44 0.89 15.55
C TYR A 137 -15.23 0.57 16.45
N GLU A 138 -14.43 -0.45 16.11
CA GLU A 138 -13.30 -0.92 16.92
C GLU A 138 -12.24 0.15 17.16
N LYS A 139 -12.10 1.09 16.23
CA LYS A 139 -11.12 2.18 16.30
C LYS A 139 -11.68 3.48 16.85
N ASN A 140 -12.95 3.50 17.29
CA ASN A 140 -13.62 4.66 17.86
C ASN A 140 -13.44 5.92 17.00
N ARG A 141 -13.71 5.82 15.69
CA ARG A 141 -13.45 6.91 14.75
C ARG A 141 -14.44 6.94 13.58
N ILE A 142 -14.42 8.07 12.90
CA ILE A 142 -15.17 8.33 11.68
C ILE A 142 -14.16 8.55 10.57
N VAL A 143 -14.42 8.00 9.39
CA VAL A 143 -13.56 8.13 8.22
C VAL A 143 -14.36 8.77 7.10
N CYS A 144 -13.83 9.87 6.54
CA CYS A 144 -14.38 10.51 5.35
C CYS A 144 -13.58 10.09 4.13
N HIS A 145 -14.27 9.72 3.06
CA HIS A 145 -13.71 9.43 1.74
C HIS A 145 -14.36 10.36 0.72
N ASP A 146 -13.55 10.90 -0.21
CA ASP A 146 -14.09 11.64 -1.35
C ASP A 146 -14.84 10.73 -2.33
N ASN A 147 -15.44 11.34 -3.36
CA ASN A 147 -16.15 10.62 -4.41
C ASN A 147 -15.31 9.64 -5.25
N THR A 148 -13.97 9.66 -5.11
CA THR A 148 -13.03 8.69 -5.71
C THR A 148 -12.72 7.50 -4.78
N GLY A 149 -13.21 7.54 -3.54
CA GLY A 149 -12.92 6.55 -2.49
C GLY A 149 -11.64 6.82 -1.71
N LYS A 150 -10.92 7.91 -1.99
CA LYS A 150 -9.71 8.28 -1.26
C LYS A 150 -10.09 8.86 0.10
N GLN A 151 -9.49 8.35 1.17
CA GLN A 151 -9.64 8.91 2.52
C GLN A 151 -9.16 10.36 2.55
N THR A 152 -10.02 11.28 2.98
CA THR A 152 -9.76 12.73 3.09
C THR A 152 -9.58 13.17 4.54
N GLU A 153 -10.36 12.62 5.47
CA GLU A 153 -10.38 13.03 6.88
C GLU A 153 -10.60 11.82 7.80
N VAL A 154 -10.04 11.88 9.01
CA VAL A 154 -10.31 10.94 10.09
C VAL A 154 -10.58 11.71 11.37
N LEU A 155 -11.76 11.51 11.95
CA LEU A 155 -12.16 12.12 13.22
C LEU A 155 -12.26 11.02 14.28
N ASN A 156 -11.29 10.98 15.20
CA ASN A 156 -11.37 10.12 16.37
C ASN A 156 -12.45 10.66 17.32
N ILE A 157 -13.30 9.78 17.83
CA ILE A 157 -14.38 10.11 18.74
C ILE A 157 -14.30 9.24 20.00
N PRO A 158 -14.74 9.75 21.16
CA PRO A 158 -14.91 8.91 22.33
C PRO A 158 -16.06 7.91 22.10
N ASN A 159 -15.81 6.64 22.45
CA ASN A 159 -16.72 5.49 22.32
C ASN A 159 -16.95 5.00 20.87
N TYR A 160 -17.64 3.86 20.78
CA TYR A 160 -17.80 3.05 19.56
C TYR A 160 -18.99 3.54 18.71
N PRO A 161 -18.76 4.16 17.54
CA PRO A 161 -19.86 4.63 16.70
C PRO A 161 -20.57 3.48 15.97
N THR A 162 -21.84 3.28 16.27
CA THR A 162 -22.65 2.20 15.67
C THR A 162 -23.43 2.66 14.44
N ASP A 163 -23.97 3.88 14.43
CA ASP A 163 -24.72 4.41 13.29
C ASP A 163 -24.51 5.91 13.08
N ILE A 164 -24.80 6.37 11.86
CA ILE A 164 -24.65 7.74 11.38
C ILE A 164 -25.83 8.11 10.46
N THR A 165 -26.34 9.33 10.60
CA THR A 165 -27.37 9.89 9.70
C THR A 165 -27.08 11.34 9.32
N LYS A 166 -27.61 11.80 8.18
CA LYS A 166 -27.48 13.19 7.72
C LYS A 166 -28.58 14.04 8.35
N VAL A 167 -28.20 15.17 8.94
CA VAL A 167 -29.15 16.13 9.53
C VAL A 167 -29.55 17.20 8.51
N ASN A 168 -28.57 17.75 7.82
CA ASN A 168 -28.73 18.66 6.67
C ASN A 168 -27.42 18.70 5.88
N ASP A 169 -27.29 19.56 4.86
CA ASP A 169 -26.09 19.65 4.00
C ASP A 169 -24.80 20.11 4.71
N GLN A 170 -24.90 20.50 5.98
CA GLN A 170 -23.79 20.98 6.82
C GLN A 170 -23.59 20.16 8.10
N LYS A 171 -24.48 19.21 8.41
CA LYS A 171 -24.52 18.53 9.72
C LYS A 171 -24.86 17.04 9.59
N ILE A 172 -24.17 16.24 10.39
CA ILE A 172 -24.36 14.80 10.54
C ILE A 172 -24.54 14.47 12.03
N PHE A 173 -25.17 13.35 12.31
CA PHE A 173 -25.40 12.85 13.66
C PHE A 173 -24.92 11.40 13.79
N ILE A 174 -24.38 11.02 14.94
CA ILE A 174 -23.77 9.71 15.21
C ILE A 174 -24.24 9.16 16.55
N ILE A 175 -24.61 7.88 16.59
CA ILE A 175 -25.05 7.17 17.80
C ILE A 175 -23.86 6.81 18.71
N ASN A 176 -24.12 6.77 20.03
CA ASN A 176 -23.25 6.31 21.13
C ASN A 176 -22.07 7.23 21.56
N VAL A 177 -22.15 8.55 21.39
CA VAL A 177 -21.06 9.49 21.77
C VAL A 177 -21.41 10.43 22.92
N LYS A 178 -20.53 10.46 23.95
CA LYS A 178 -20.38 11.55 24.94
C LYS A 178 -18.98 12.18 24.83
N PRO A 179 -18.87 13.50 25.04
CA PRO A 179 -18.43 14.53 24.06
C PRO A 179 -16.90 14.60 23.89
N LEU A 180 -16.27 15.22 22.88
CA LEU A 180 -16.63 16.09 21.74
C LEU A 180 -15.84 15.60 20.48
N ILE A 181 -15.91 16.17 19.26
CA ILE A 181 -16.68 17.29 18.68
C ILE A 181 -17.47 16.75 17.47
N LEU A 182 -18.71 17.18 17.27
CA LEU A 182 -19.47 17.04 16.01
C LEU A 182 -20.62 18.06 16.02
N ALA A 183 -21.18 18.45 14.87
CA ALA A 183 -22.03 19.65 14.73
C ALA A 183 -23.28 19.71 15.64
N LYS A 184 -23.76 18.58 16.16
CA LYS A 184 -24.63 18.48 17.35
C LYS A 184 -24.54 17.05 17.91
N THR A 185 -24.37 16.89 19.22
CA THR A 185 -24.45 15.60 19.91
C THR A 185 -25.73 15.53 20.74
N LEU A 186 -26.28 14.32 20.90
CA LEU A 186 -27.55 14.04 21.57
C LEU A 186 -27.29 12.87 22.52
N ASP A 187 -27.31 13.12 23.82
CA ASP A 187 -27.26 12.04 24.81
C ASP A 187 -28.66 11.43 24.90
N THR A 188 -28.88 10.35 24.14
CA THR A 188 -30.16 9.64 24.06
C THR A 188 -30.62 9.06 25.41
N LYS A 189 -29.73 8.95 26.40
CA LYS A 189 -29.92 8.27 27.70
C LYS A 189 -30.30 6.78 27.62
N VAL A 190 -30.45 6.23 26.41
CA VAL A 190 -30.85 4.84 26.15
C VAL A 190 -29.93 4.25 25.07
N PRO A 191 -29.57 2.96 25.14
CA PRO A 191 -28.87 2.28 24.04
C PRO A 191 -29.66 2.45 22.74
N THR A 192 -28.97 2.65 21.63
CA THR A 192 -29.61 2.87 20.32
C THR A 192 -28.81 2.17 19.23
N TRP A 193 -29.50 1.67 18.21
CA TRP A 193 -28.94 0.78 17.20
C TRP A 193 -28.98 1.35 15.79
N GLY A 194 -30.16 1.81 15.35
CA GLY A 194 -30.36 2.41 14.03
C GLY A 194 -31.12 3.72 14.10
N LEU A 195 -30.74 4.68 13.24
CA LEU A 195 -31.19 6.06 13.29
C LEU A 195 -31.70 6.60 11.94
N CYS A 196 -32.79 7.36 12.00
CA CYS A 196 -33.15 8.29 10.93
C CYS A 196 -33.72 9.61 11.47
N LEU A 197 -33.75 10.64 10.63
CA LEU A 197 -34.30 11.96 10.96
C LEU A 197 -35.56 12.22 10.10
N VAL A 198 -36.65 12.63 10.74
CA VAL A 198 -37.81 13.25 10.07
C VAL A 198 -37.97 14.67 10.60
N GLU A 199 -37.89 15.66 9.73
CA GLU A 199 -38.06 17.07 10.10
C GLU A 199 -37.12 17.46 11.26
N ASN A 200 -37.64 17.61 12.48
CA ASN A 200 -36.88 17.93 13.70
C ASN A 200 -36.94 16.82 14.77
N GLU A 201 -37.27 15.58 14.38
CA GLU A 201 -37.38 14.41 15.26
C GLU A 201 -36.43 13.29 14.79
N TYR A 202 -35.51 12.87 15.66
CA TYR A 202 -34.77 11.62 15.45
C TYR A 202 -35.66 10.44 15.82
N ILE A 203 -35.76 9.46 14.93
CA ILE A 203 -36.40 8.18 15.20
C ILE A 203 -35.28 7.15 15.36
N THR A 204 -35.29 6.43 16.48
CA THR A 204 -34.23 5.46 16.79
C THR A 204 -34.80 4.18 17.38
N ALA A 205 -34.20 3.05 17.00
CA ALA A 205 -34.56 1.74 17.54
C ALA A 205 -33.71 1.39 18.78
N ASN A 206 -34.34 0.82 19.79
CA ASN A 206 -33.73 0.21 20.97
C ASN A 206 -34.50 -1.05 21.37
N SER A 207 -33.99 -2.21 20.98
CA SER A 207 -34.50 -3.50 21.47
C SER A 207 -36.00 -3.60 21.21
N ASN A 208 -36.86 -3.77 22.23
CA ASN A 208 -38.31 -3.87 22.06
C ASN A 208 -39.05 -2.53 21.81
N THR A 209 -38.34 -1.41 21.59
CA THR A 209 -38.93 -0.06 21.57
C THR A 209 -38.34 0.80 20.45
N ILE A 210 -39.19 1.62 19.81
CA ILE A 210 -38.77 2.74 18.95
C ILE A 210 -39.01 4.05 19.71
N TYR A 211 -38.01 4.93 19.72
CA TYR A 211 -38.08 6.25 20.35
C TYR A 211 -38.08 7.37 19.31
N TRP A 212 -38.89 8.39 19.57
CA TRP A 212 -38.77 9.70 18.95
C TRP A 212 -38.09 10.64 19.92
N LEU A 213 -36.98 11.24 19.50
CA LEU A 213 -36.19 12.17 20.29
C LEU A 213 -36.21 13.53 19.61
N ASN A 214 -36.38 14.60 20.41
CA ASN A 214 -36.28 15.96 19.91
C ASN A 214 -34.86 16.20 19.38
N ALA A 215 -34.74 16.59 18.10
CA ALA A 215 -33.43 16.70 17.45
C ALA A 215 -32.55 17.81 18.01
N GLU A 216 -33.09 18.68 18.85
CA GLU A 216 -32.34 19.75 19.50
C GLU A 216 -31.84 19.42 20.91
N THR A 217 -32.65 18.73 21.70
CA THR A 217 -32.41 18.56 23.15
C THR A 217 -32.12 17.11 23.56
N GLY A 218 -32.54 16.13 22.76
CA GLY A 218 -32.43 14.71 23.09
C GLY A 218 -33.52 14.19 24.01
N ALA A 219 -34.41 15.06 24.46
CA ALA A 219 -35.58 14.65 25.22
C ALA A 219 -36.43 13.68 24.39
N LYS A 220 -36.81 12.56 25.01
CA LYS A 220 -37.80 11.62 24.47
C LYS A 220 -39.14 12.33 24.31
N ILE A 221 -39.66 12.37 23.09
CA ILE A 221 -40.97 12.90 22.74
C ILE A 221 -42.05 11.83 22.96
N LYS A 222 -41.84 10.64 22.39
CA LYS A 222 -42.76 9.49 22.45
C LYS A 222 -42.00 8.18 22.21
N GLU A 223 -42.68 7.07 22.48
CA GLU A 223 -42.16 5.72 22.27
C GLU A 223 -43.24 4.79 21.69
N LEU A 224 -42.81 3.74 21.00
CA LEU A 224 -43.64 2.64 20.50
C LEU A 224 -43.03 1.32 20.96
N ALA A 225 -43.78 0.52 21.71
CA ALA A 225 -43.40 -0.85 22.01
C ALA A 225 -43.66 -1.75 20.79
N THR A 226 -42.61 -2.33 20.20
CA THR A 226 -42.70 -3.17 18.99
C THR A 226 -42.97 -4.64 19.29
N GLY A 227 -42.80 -5.05 20.55
CA GLY A 227 -43.03 -6.42 21.03
C GLY A 227 -41.94 -7.44 20.67
N ALA A 228 -40.89 -7.04 19.95
CA ALA A 228 -39.78 -7.89 19.53
C ALA A 228 -38.48 -7.09 19.43
N ASP A 229 -37.31 -7.75 19.55
CA ASP A 229 -36.01 -7.07 19.36
C ASP A 229 -35.96 -6.43 17.96
N THR A 230 -35.92 -5.11 17.96
CA THR A 230 -36.00 -4.18 16.83
C THR A 230 -34.73 -3.36 16.85
N ARG A 231 -33.91 -3.54 15.82
CA ARG A 231 -32.56 -2.97 15.79
C ARG A 231 -32.45 -1.77 14.87
N PHE A 232 -33.24 -1.70 13.80
CA PHE A 232 -33.16 -0.61 12.84
C PHE A 232 -34.52 -0.07 12.47
N VAL A 233 -34.57 1.26 12.35
CA VAL A 233 -35.71 2.04 11.87
C VAL A 233 -35.22 2.98 10.77
N THR A 234 -35.98 3.04 9.68
CA THR A 234 -35.72 3.91 8.55
C THR A 234 -36.98 4.69 8.24
N CYS A 235 -36.80 5.98 8.02
CA CYS A 235 -37.87 6.95 7.88
C CYS A 235 -38.44 6.85 6.46
N TYR A 236 -39.73 6.54 6.35
CA TYR A 236 -40.39 6.39 5.06
C TYR A 236 -41.02 7.73 4.68
N LYS A 237 -42.27 7.99 5.05
CA LYS A 237 -42.90 9.31 4.85
C LYS A 237 -43.05 10.03 6.18
N LYS A 238 -43.57 11.26 6.15
CA LYS A 238 -43.98 11.96 7.37
C LYS A 238 -44.96 11.06 8.14
N ASN A 239 -44.59 10.70 9.38
CA ASN A 239 -45.32 9.78 10.25
C ASN A 239 -45.45 8.32 9.76
N GLU A 240 -44.69 7.88 8.74
CA GLU A 240 -44.59 6.48 8.30
C GLU A 240 -43.12 6.03 8.46
N TYR A 241 -42.89 4.92 9.16
CA TYR A 241 -41.56 4.42 9.47
C TYR A 241 -41.51 2.91 9.23
N VAL A 242 -40.36 2.45 8.77
CA VAL A 242 -40.12 1.04 8.46
C VAL A 242 -39.10 0.52 9.46
N TYR A 243 -39.45 -0.53 10.19
CA TYR A 243 -38.57 -1.17 11.16
C TYR A 243 -38.46 -2.67 10.93
N MET A 244 -37.31 -3.23 11.29
CA MET A 244 -37.06 -4.67 11.22
C MET A 244 -36.91 -5.23 12.63
N ASN A 245 -37.55 -6.37 12.87
CA ASN A 245 -37.35 -7.15 14.08
C ASN A 245 -36.54 -8.43 13.79
N ASN A 246 -35.95 -9.03 14.82
CA ASN A 246 -35.17 -10.28 14.70
C ASN A 246 -36.00 -11.51 14.28
N THR A 247 -37.30 -11.37 13.97
CA THR A 247 -38.15 -12.50 13.52
C THR A 247 -38.20 -12.61 12.00
N ASN A 248 -37.11 -12.24 11.30
CA ASN A 248 -37.03 -12.21 9.83
C ASN A 248 -38.19 -11.42 9.18
N SER A 249 -38.66 -10.36 9.82
CA SER A 249 -39.81 -9.59 9.34
C SER A 249 -39.56 -8.09 9.36
N ILE A 250 -40.08 -7.43 8.33
CA ILE A 250 -40.08 -5.98 8.20
C ILE A 250 -41.52 -5.50 8.34
N LYS A 251 -41.70 -4.45 9.15
CA LYS A 251 -42.97 -3.77 9.31
C LYS A 251 -42.82 -2.34 8.81
N LEU A 252 -43.72 -1.94 7.93
CA LEU A 252 -44.04 -0.53 7.75
C LEU A 252 -45.18 -0.22 8.71
N GLU A 253 -45.05 0.83 9.52
CA GLU A 253 -46.09 1.27 10.44
C GLU A 253 -46.21 2.80 10.38
N SER A 254 -47.44 3.29 10.33
CA SER A 254 -47.77 4.70 10.43
C SER A 254 -48.09 5.09 11.87
N ALA A 255 -48.11 6.38 12.17
CA ALA A 255 -48.51 6.88 13.50
C ALA A 255 -49.98 6.56 13.88
N ASP A 256 -50.83 6.19 12.91
CA ASP A 256 -52.21 5.71 13.14
C ASP A 256 -52.34 4.17 13.08
N GLY A 257 -51.23 3.43 13.17
CA GLY A 257 -51.21 1.96 13.26
C GLY A 257 -51.59 1.22 11.97
N LYS A 258 -51.64 1.93 10.84
CA LYS A 258 -51.77 1.32 9.50
C LYS A 258 -50.40 0.90 8.99
N GLY A 259 -50.38 -0.04 8.06
CA GLY A 259 -49.12 -0.52 7.52
C GLY A 259 -49.21 -1.90 6.90
N PHE A 260 -48.05 -2.52 6.73
CA PHE A 260 -47.94 -3.92 6.31
C PHE A 260 -46.81 -4.60 7.08
N GLN A 261 -46.88 -5.92 7.17
CA GLN A 261 -45.76 -6.77 7.57
C GLN A 261 -45.39 -7.66 6.39
N TYR A 262 -44.10 -7.69 6.04
CA TYR A 262 -43.55 -8.60 5.04
C TYR A 262 -42.64 -9.63 5.72
N THR A 263 -42.81 -10.89 5.31
CA THR A 263 -42.04 -12.06 5.73
C THR A 263 -41.79 -12.93 4.50
N ASP A 264 -40.62 -13.57 4.47
CA ASP A 264 -40.22 -14.48 3.39
C ASP A 264 -39.21 -15.49 3.92
N SER A 265 -39.33 -16.76 3.55
CA SER A 265 -38.41 -17.81 3.99
C SER A 265 -37.00 -17.65 3.41
N LYS A 266 -36.84 -16.85 2.35
CA LYS A 266 -35.54 -16.47 1.76
C LYS A 266 -34.93 -15.22 2.38
N LEU A 267 -35.69 -14.46 3.18
CA LEU A 267 -35.17 -13.34 3.97
C LEU A 267 -34.65 -13.86 5.32
N LEU A 268 -33.52 -14.57 5.32
CA LEU A 268 -32.86 -14.94 6.57
C LEU A 268 -32.01 -13.77 7.04
N SER A 269 -32.45 -13.14 8.12
CA SER A 269 -32.01 -11.81 8.54
C SER A 269 -31.87 -11.71 10.06
N TYR A 270 -30.63 -11.86 10.53
CA TYR A 270 -30.15 -11.09 11.69
C TYR A 270 -29.80 -9.63 11.29
N SER A 271 -30.23 -9.16 10.12
CA SER A 271 -29.68 -7.94 9.54
C SER A 271 -30.14 -6.69 10.27
N TYR A 272 -29.31 -5.69 10.05
CA TYR A 272 -29.33 -4.42 10.74
C TYR A 272 -29.67 -3.31 9.76
N ASN A 273 -30.37 -3.60 8.64
CA ASN A 273 -30.71 -2.52 7.73
C ASN A 273 -31.84 -2.73 6.72
N GLN A 274 -32.50 -1.62 6.46
CA GLN A 274 -33.44 -1.41 5.38
C GLN A 274 -33.29 0.04 4.88
N GLU A 275 -33.41 0.23 3.57
CA GLU A 275 -33.20 1.53 2.93
C GLU A 275 -34.26 1.77 1.84
N ILE A 276 -34.54 3.03 1.53
CA ILE A 276 -35.68 3.43 0.71
C ILE A 276 -35.20 4.28 -0.47
N ASP A 277 -35.64 3.92 -1.69
CA ASP A 277 -35.26 4.66 -2.89
C ASP A 277 -36.10 5.95 -3.12
N LYS A 278 -35.99 6.55 -4.30
CA LYS A 278 -36.77 7.76 -4.64
C LYS A 278 -38.17 7.43 -5.15
N GLU A 279 -38.38 6.21 -5.64
CA GLU A 279 -39.67 5.63 -6.03
C GLU A 279 -40.45 5.04 -4.84
N TRP A 280 -39.91 5.12 -3.63
CA TRP A 280 -40.45 4.55 -2.38
C TRP A 280 -40.46 3.02 -2.32
N ASN A 281 -39.63 2.35 -3.11
CA ASN A 281 -39.33 0.93 -2.92
C ASN A 281 -38.46 0.75 -1.68
N ILE A 282 -38.64 -0.37 -0.99
CA ILE A 282 -37.96 -0.68 0.26
C ILE A 282 -36.99 -1.84 0.00
N TYR A 283 -35.71 -1.59 0.25
CA TYR A 283 -34.64 -2.55 0.09
C TYR A 283 -34.27 -3.11 1.47
N VAL A 284 -34.39 -4.43 1.62
CA VAL A 284 -34.27 -5.13 2.90
C VAL A 284 -33.06 -6.05 2.83
N VAL A 285 -32.10 -5.85 3.73
CA VAL A 285 -30.88 -6.65 3.76
C VAL A 285 -31.17 -8.04 4.35
N GLY A 286 -30.80 -9.11 3.65
CA GLY A 286 -30.82 -10.48 4.14
C GLY A 286 -29.40 -10.94 4.49
N TYR A 287 -28.95 -10.67 5.71
CA TYR A 287 -27.57 -10.96 6.16
C TYR A 287 -27.21 -12.44 5.97
N SER A 288 -27.93 -13.35 6.65
CA SER A 288 -27.65 -14.78 6.63
C SER A 288 -28.01 -15.47 5.32
N SER A 289 -28.94 -14.88 4.57
CA SER A 289 -29.37 -15.34 3.24
C SER A 289 -28.52 -14.77 2.09
N ASN A 290 -27.56 -13.89 2.40
CA ASN A 290 -26.65 -13.22 1.46
C ASN A 290 -27.34 -12.59 0.25
N ASN A 291 -28.45 -11.89 0.51
CA ASN A 291 -29.28 -11.29 -0.52
C ASN A 291 -29.87 -9.93 -0.06
N ILE A 292 -30.55 -9.25 -0.99
CA ILE A 292 -31.32 -8.03 -0.72
C ILE A 292 -32.70 -8.21 -1.34
N HIS A 293 -33.76 -8.10 -0.54
CA HIS A 293 -35.14 -8.12 -1.04
C HIS A 293 -35.55 -6.69 -1.42
N GLN A 294 -36.01 -6.47 -2.64
CA GLN A 294 -36.60 -5.20 -3.08
C GLN A 294 -38.13 -5.32 -3.04
N LEU A 295 -38.79 -4.48 -2.26
CA LEU A 295 -40.24 -4.43 -2.09
C LEU A 295 -40.82 -3.16 -2.71
N THR A 296 -42.06 -3.24 -3.18
CA THR A 296 -42.88 -2.08 -3.57
C THR A 296 -43.21 -1.20 -2.36
N PRO A 297 -43.70 0.04 -2.59
CA PRO A 297 -44.33 0.87 -1.56
C PRO A 297 -45.42 0.18 -0.72
N ALA A 298 -46.08 -0.84 -1.28
CA ALA A 298 -47.15 -1.61 -0.63
C ALA A 298 -46.66 -2.90 0.05
N GLY A 299 -45.34 -3.13 0.15
CA GLY A 299 -44.75 -4.30 0.79
C GLY A 299 -44.72 -5.58 -0.04
N GLN A 300 -45.19 -5.53 -1.30
CA GLN A 300 -45.11 -6.66 -2.23
C GLN A 300 -43.67 -6.84 -2.73
N LEU A 301 -43.17 -8.08 -2.76
CA LEU A 301 -41.84 -8.41 -3.29
C LEU A 301 -41.75 -8.11 -4.80
N ILE A 302 -40.79 -7.28 -5.20
CA ILE A 302 -40.44 -7.04 -6.61
C ILE A 302 -39.44 -8.10 -7.08
N ARG A 303 -38.35 -8.28 -6.33
CA ARG A 303 -37.28 -9.25 -6.61
C ARG A 303 -36.39 -9.48 -5.40
N ILE A 304 -35.66 -10.59 -5.45
CA ILE A 304 -34.52 -10.88 -4.57
C ILE A 304 -33.26 -10.65 -5.40
N ILE A 305 -32.28 -9.94 -4.84
CA ILE A 305 -31.00 -9.61 -5.45
C ILE A 305 -29.92 -10.38 -4.66
N PRO A 306 -29.40 -11.51 -5.17
CA PRO A 306 -28.22 -12.16 -4.60
C PRO A 306 -27.03 -11.21 -4.60
N VAL A 307 -26.17 -11.27 -3.57
CA VAL A 307 -24.97 -10.41 -3.53
C VAL A 307 -23.98 -10.74 -4.66
N SER A 308 -23.95 -11.99 -5.12
CA SER A 308 -23.19 -12.43 -6.31
C SER A 308 -23.57 -11.69 -7.59
N ASP A 309 -24.80 -11.19 -7.67
CA ASP A 309 -25.34 -10.51 -8.85
C ASP A 309 -25.03 -9.01 -8.81
N ILE A 310 -24.56 -8.50 -7.67
CA ILE A 310 -24.03 -7.15 -7.49
C ILE A 310 -22.54 -7.15 -7.84
N ASP A 311 -21.78 -8.05 -7.24
CA ASP A 311 -20.35 -8.24 -7.48
C ASP A 311 -19.94 -9.65 -7.01
N ASN A 312 -19.39 -10.46 -7.92
CA ASN A 312 -19.03 -11.85 -7.64
C ASN A 312 -17.74 -12.01 -6.82
N THR A 313 -17.00 -10.92 -6.56
CA THR A 313 -15.85 -10.90 -5.66
C THR A 313 -16.25 -10.72 -4.19
N ILE A 314 -17.50 -10.28 -3.92
CA ILE A 314 -18.01 -10.09 -2.57
C ILE A 314 -18.37 -11.45 -1.95
N THR A 315 -17.56 -11.87 -0.99
CA THR A 315 -17.72 -13.12 -0.23
C THR A 315 -18.34 -12.92 1.15
N GLY A 316 -18.61 -11.66 1.54
CA GLY A 316 -19.14 -11.28 2.84
C GLY A 316 -20.65 -11.02 2.84
N HIS A 317 -21.25 -11.11 4.02
CA HIS A 317 -22.68 -10.92 4.24
C HIS A 317 -23.06 -9.42 4.25
N PRO A 318 -24.13 -8.97 3.57
CA PRO A 318 -24.52 -7.56 3.56
C PRO A 318 -25.01 -7.16 4.96
N TRP A 319 -24.47 -6.07 5.51
CA TRP A 319 -24.70 -5.61 6.89
C TRP A 319 -25.46 -4.30 6.95
N VAL A 320 -24.98 -3.28 6.24
CA VAL A 320 -25.58 -1.94 6.15
C VAL A 320 -25.77 -1.56 4.69
N MET A 321 -26.78 -0.74 4.42
CA MET A 321 -27.00 -0.16 3.11
C MET A 321 -27.42 1.31 3.25
N ARG A 322 -27.02 2.17 2.31
CA ARG A 322 -27.47 3.57 2.23
C ARG A 322 -27.75 3.97 0.80
N TYR A 323 -28.76 4.79 0.58
CA TYR A 323 -29.19 5.21 -0.75
C TYR A 323 -28.90 6.70 -1.00
N LYS A 324 -28.26 6.99 -2.14
CA LYS A 324 -28.04 8.35 -2.65
C LYS A 324 -29.12 8.71 -3.67
N ARG A 325 -30.16 9.39 -3.19
CA ARG A 325 -31.33 9.85 -3.97
C ARG A 325 -31.00 10.56 -5.28
N ASN A 326 -29.96 11.39 -5.31
CA ASN A 326 -29.63 12.19 -6.50
C ASN A 326 -28.94 11.37 -7.62
N THR A 327 -28.35 10.22 -7.31
CA THR A 327 -27.54 9.43 -8.27
C THR A 327 -28.03 8.00 -8.44
N ASN A 328 -29.12 7.59 -7.78
CA ASN A 328 -29.59 6.20 -7.71
C ASN A 328 -28.47 5.20 -7.29
N ARG A 329 -27.54 5.62 -6.41
CA ARG A 329 -26.42 4.77 -5.96
C ARG A 329 -26.70 4.22 -4.57
N PHE A 330 -26.22 3.00 -4.33
CA PHE A 330 -26.17 2.42 -2.98
C PHE A 330 -24.72 2.38 -2.49
N LEU A 331 -24.55 2.62 -1.19
CA LEU A 331 -23.37 2.25 -0.41
C LEU A 331 -23.76 1.01 0.41
N SER A 332 -22.94 -0.04 0.41
CA SER A 332 -23.19 -1.24 1.19
C SER A 332 -21.92 -1.71 1.88
N LYS A 333 -22.01 -2.09 3.16
CA LYS A 333 -20.92 -2.75 3.89
C LYS A 333 -21.22 -4.24 3.95
N PHE A 334 -20.23 -5.04 3.57
CA PHE A 334 -20.27 -6.50 3.64
C PHE A 334 -19.33 -6.98 4.76
N ASN A 335 -19.76 -7.94 5.55
CA ASN A 335 -19.00 -8.48 6.67
C ASN A 335 -18.24 -9.74 6.20
N GLY A 336 -16.92 -9.67 6.17
CA GLY A 336 -16.06 -10.75 5.67
C GLY A 336 -15.87 -11.94 6.63
N SER A 337 -16.40 -11.87 7.85
CA SER A 337 -16.32 -12.96 8.81
C SER A 337 -17.30 -14.09 8.45
N LYS A 338 -16.73 -15.27 8.13
CA LYS A 338 -17.47 -16.54 8.20
C LYS A 338 -17.85 -16.80 9.66
N GLY A 339 -19.08 -16.42 10.02
CA GLY A 339 -19.84 -16.85 11.20
C GLY A 339 -19.05 -17.08 12.50
N GLN A 340 -19.00 -16.06 13.34
CA GLN A 340 -19.23 -16.25 14.78
C GLN A 340 -20.43 -15.38 15.15
N CYS A 341 -21.52 -16.04 15.52
CA CYS A 341 -22.72 -15.47 16.14
C CYS A 341 -22.74 -15.93 17.60
#